data_AF-A0A369WUA0-F1
#
_entry.id   AF-A0A369WUA0-F1
#
_cell.length_a   1.000
_cell.length_b   1.000
_cell.length_c   1.000
_cell.angle_alpha   90.00
_cell.angle_beta   90.00
_cell.angle_gamma   90.00
#
_symmetry.space_group_name_H-M   'P 1'
#
loop_
_entity.id
_entity.type
_entity.pdbx_description
1 polymer ?
#
loop_
_entity_poly.entity_id
_entity_poly.type
_entity_poly.pdbx_seq_one_letter_code
_entity_poly.pdbx_strand_id
1 'polypeptide(L)' 'MSKWVRLKKYCELTGETESSVRLKREQGHWAEGFHYKKLAADSRIWIHTERVDQWVENESGLSE' A
#
# COMPACT_ATOMS: atom_id res chain seq x y z
N MET A 1 -16.07 -7.43 -2.72
CA MET A 1 -15.36 -6.75 -3.83
C MET A 1 -13.86 -6.89 -3.59
N SER A 2 -13.07 -7.16 -4.63
CA SER A 2 -11.63 -7.41 -4.52
C SER A 2 -10.87 -6.13 -4.12
N LYS A 3 -10.59 -5.95 -2.82
CA LYS A 3 -9.88 -4.79 -2.24
C LYS A 3 -8.37 -4.78 -2.49
N TRP A 4 -7.87 -5.72 -3.28
CA TRP A 4 -6.48 -5.84 -3.67
C TRP A 4 -6.29 -5.23 -5.05
N VAL A 5 -5.37 -4.27 -5.15
CA VAL A 5 -4.99 -3.64 -6.41
C VAL A 5 -3.51 -3.88 -6.69
N ARG A 6 -3.10 -3.86 -7.95
CA ARG A 6 -1.68 -3.98 -8.28
C ARG A 6 -0.94 -2.71 -7.84
N LEU A 7 0.32 -2.85 -7.40
CA LEU A 7 1.17 -1.71 -7.02
C LEU A 7 1.18 -0.60 -8.08
N LYS A 8 1.28 -0.96 -9.37
CA LYS A 8 1.23 -0.01 -10.48
C LYS A 8 -0.08 0.78 -10.53
N LYS A 9 -1.22 0.08 -10.35
CA LYS A 9 -2.55 0.71 -10.33
C LYS A 9 -2.75 1.56 -9.08
N TYR A 10 -2.23 1.13 -7.93
CA TYR A 10 -2.25 1.90 -6.68
C TYR A 10 -1.47 3.22 -6.83
N CYS A 11 -0.28 3.16 -7.42
CA CYS A 11 0.54 4.33 -7.76
C CYS A 11 -0.22 5.30 -8.68
N GLU A 12 -0.92 4.79 -9.70
CA GLU A 12 -1.77 5.61 -10.57
C GLU A 12 -2.99 6.23 -9.86
N LEU A 13 -3.61 5.52 -8.90
CA LEU A 13 -4.82 5.97 -8.22
C LEU A 13 -4.54 6.99 -7.11
N THR A 14 -3.45 6.82 -6.38
CA THR A 14 -3.10 7.65 -5.21
C THR A 14 -2.11 8.76 -5.55
N GLY A 15 -1.44 8.67 -6.71
CA GLY A 15 -0.32 9.53 -7.05
C GLY A 15 0.96 9.20 -6.27
N GLU A 16 0.95 8.17 -5.42
CA GLU A 16 2.15 7.73 -4.71
C GLU A 16 3.12 7.00 -5.63
N THR A 17 4.42 7.12 -5.36
CA THR A 17 5.45 6.37 -6.11
C THR A 17 5.86 5.09 -5.38
N GLU A 18 6.46 4.14 -6.12
CA GLU A 18 7.05 2.93 -5.53
C GLU A 18 8.09 3.26 -4.44
N SER A 19 8.74 4.41 -4.55
CA SER A 19 9.66 4.95 -3.54
C SER A 19 8.95 5.24 -2.22
N SER A 20 7.78 5.90 -2.24
CA SER A 20 6.97 6.14 -1.03
C SER A 20 6.54 4.82 -0.38
N VAL A 21 6.12 3.85 -1.19
CA VAL A 21 5.76 2.50 -0.72
C VAL A 21 6.95 1.79 -0.08
N ARG A 22 8.14 1.90 -0.67
CA ARG A 22 9.38 1.35 -0.08
C ARG A 22 9.70 2.03 1.24
N LEU A 23 9.60 3.35 1.32
CA LEU A 23 9.83 4.12 2.53
C LEU A 23 8.88 3.67 3.66
N LYS A 24 7.60 3.48 3.35
CA LYS A 24 6.59 2.99 4.31
C LYS A 24 6.85 1.55 4.77
N ARG A 25 7.38 0.69 3.88
CA ARG A 25 7.82 -0.66 4.26
C ARG A 25 9.06 -0.62 5.15
N GLU A 26 10.01 0.28 4.86
CA GLU A 26 11.25 0.44 5.62
C GLU A 26 11.00 1.05 7.01
N GLN A 27 10.07 1.99 7.11
CA GLN A 27 9.58 2.54 8.38
C GLN A 27 8.75 1.54 9.19
N GLY A 28 8.45 0.34 8.64
CA GLY A 28 7.70 -0.71 9.34
C GLY A 28 6.18 -0.52 9.36
N HIS A 29 5.66 0.48 8.65
CA HIS A 29 4.21 0.70 8.55
C HIS A 29 3.50 -0.39 7.75
N TRP A 30 4.17 -0.91 6.72
CA TRP A 30 3.57 -1.88 5.81
C TRP A 30 4.09 -3.30 6.10
N ALA A 31 3.15 -4.18 6.47
CA ALA A 31 3.40 -5.60 6.73
C ALA A 31 3.00 -6.50 5.54
N GLU A 32 3.84 -7.51 5.25
CA GLU A 32 3.56 -8.52 4.22
C GLU A 32 2.40 -9.42 4.65
N GLY A 33 1.45 -9.66 3.74
CA GLY A 33 0.20 -10.39 3.99
C GLY A 33 -0.94 -9.52 4.54
N PHE A 34 -0.65 -8.31 5.00
CA PHE A 34 -1.65 -7.38 5.54
C PHE A 34 -1.85 -6.15 4.67
N HIS A 35 -0.80 -5.33 4.49
CA HIS A 35 -0.83 -4.12 3.67
C HIS A 35 -0.50 -4.42 2.20
N TYR A 36 0.45 -5.32 1.98
CA TYR A 36 0.83 -5.77 0.65
C TYR A 36 1.04 -7.27 0.63
N LYS A 37 0.88 -7.89 -0.53
CA LYS A 37 1.14 -9.30 -0.76
C LYS A 37 1.94 -9.46 -2.05
N LYS A 38 3.02 -10.21 -1.97
CA LYS A 38 3.81 -10.59 -3.15
C LYS A 38 3.35 -11.96 -3.63
N LEU A 39 2.84 -12.04 -4.86
CA LEU A 39 2.60 -13.34 -5.50
C LEU A 39 3.88 -13.77 -6.24
N ALA A 40 4.51 -14.85 -5.75
CA ALA A 40 5.72 -15.42 -6.35
C ALA A 40 5.48 -15.92 -7.79
N ALA A 41 4.25 -16.30 -8.13
CA ALA A 41 3.91 -16.84 -9.45
C ALA A 41 3.96 -15.82 -10.59
N ASP A 42 3.74 -14.52 -10.32
CA ASP A 42 3.58 -13.49 -11.35
C ASP A 42 4.54 -12.31 -11.16
N SER A 43 5.42 -12.35 -10.17
CA SER A 43 6.27 -11.22 -9.72
C SER A 43 5.47 -9.92 -9.48
N ARG A 44 4.17 -10.03 -9.22
CA ARG A 44 3.28 -8.88 -9.01
C ARG A 44 3.07 -8.65 -7.51
N ILE A 45 3.24 -7.38 -7.14
CA ILE A 45 2.90 -6.89 -5.80
C ILE A 45 1.45 -6.40 -5.83
N TRP A 46 0.66 -6.90 -4.89
CA TRP A 46 -0.69 -6.48 -4.64
C TRP A 46 -0.74 -5.68 -3.34
N ILE A 47 -1.45 -4.56 -3.38
CA ILE A 47 -1.65 -3.64 -2.25
C ILE A 47 -3.12 -3.73 -1.85
N HIS A 48 -3.38 -3.84 -0.55
CA HIS A 48 -4.73 -3.83 -0.02
C HIS A 48 -5.16 -2.38 0.22
N THR A 49 -5.97 -1.81 -0.67
CA THR A 49 -6.33 -0.38 -0.60
C THR A 49 -6.98 -0.02 0.72
N GLU A 50 -7.92 -0.82 1.23
CA GLU A 50 -8.63 -0.51 2.49
C GLU A 50 -7.71 -0.44 3.72
N ARG A 51 -6.66 -1.29 3.78
CA ARG A 51 -5.71 -1.27 4.91
C ARG A 51 -4.80 -0.07 4.82
N VAL A 52 -4.40 0.26 3.60
CA VAL A 52 -3.56 1.42 3.34
C VAL A 52 -4.34 2.72 3.56
N ASP A 53 -5.59 2.79 3.13
CA ASP A 53 -6.50 3.92 3.34
C ASP A 53 -6.71 4.17 4.84
N GLN A 54 -7.05 3.13 5.61
CA GLN A 54 -7.16 3.21 7.06
C GLN A 54 -5.85 3.64 7.74
N TRP A 55 -4.70 3.21 7.22
CA TRP A 55 -3.40 3.67 7.70
C TRP A 55 -3.15 5.14 7.35
N VAL A 56 -3.50 5.57 6.13
CA VAL A 56 -3.40 6.97 5.71
C VAL A 56 -4.31 7.84 6.56
N GLU A 57 -5.55 7.46 6.80
CA GLU A 57 -6.47 8.18 7.69
C GLU A 57 -5.91 8.29 9.13
N ASN A 58 -5.26 7.22 9.62
CA ASN A 58 -4.66 7.20 10.95
C ASN A 58 -3.36 8.01 11.05
N GLU A 59 -2.56 8.11 9.98
CA GLU A 59 -1.34 8.94 9.95
C GLU A 59 -1.66 10.42 9.61
N SER A 60 -2.69 10.66 8.81
CA SER A 60 -3.18 12.00 8.45
C SER A 60 -3.98 12.67 9.57
N GLY A 61 -4.18 11.98 10.70
CA GLY A 61 -4.87 12.51 11.90
C GLY A 61 -4.13 13.63 12.65
N LEU A 62 -3.09 14.22 12.07
CA LEU A 62 -2.35 15.37 12.61
C LEU A 62 -2.11 16.43 11.53
N SER A 63 -3.14 17.20 11.21
CA SER A 63 -3.03 18.67 11.09
C SER A 63 -4.39 19.28 10.74
N GLU A 64 -5.20 19.55 11.76
CA GLU A 64 -6.12 20.71 11.78
C GLU A 64 -5.65 21.68 12.87
#